data_AF-A0A7Y0JNT7-F1
#
_entry.id   AF-A0A7Y0JNT7-F1
#
_cell.length_a   1.000
_cell.length_b   1.000
_cell.length_c   1.000
_cell.angle_alpha   90.00
_cell.angle_beta   90.00
_cell.angle_gamma   90.00
#
_symmetry.space_group_name_H-M   'P 1'
#
loop_
_entity.id
_entity.type
_entity.pdbx_description
1 polymer ?
#
loop_
_entity_poly.entity_id
_entity_poly.type
_entity_poly.pdbx_seq_one_letter_code
_entity_poly.pdbx_strand_id
1 'polypeptide(L)'
;MTAAEPPGTPYSYAALGDGGPWVAALAQAWSAVADPQGAHLPPPDPLIMRERTDGASDHLGERIAYWGPFFHLVVFGMGWRRPDLGIERWHELGQPTDHPILAVVKGWWGHYVPDVLAWAANSPYFLLENQYLGARHPSSDRDQINPKWLEASRRDSRWMYIFGSGDTMHLSSHATTPVSTSSEPTSHLTTGPDESARAVLVCETYQGWYHELSTCGLTQTRHGSSWKVDVFVKPLGWLGTYRLSRQTGAWFSGQHRWHQLGWPRS
;
A
#
# COMPACT_ATOMS: atom_id res chain seq x y z
N MET A 1 13.59 -20.63 -8.45
CA MET A 1 13.33 -21.40 -7.21
C MET A 1 12.09 -20.80 -6.57
N THR A 2 10.98 -21.53 -6.53
CA THR A 2 9.80 -21.14 -5.74
C THR A 2 10.18 -21.23 -4.26
N ALA A 3 10.06 -20.12 -3.52
CA ALA A 3 10.22 -20.15 -2.07
C ALA A 3 9.17 -21.12 -1.50
N ALA A 4 9.59 -21.99 -0.56
CA ALA A 4 8.66 -22.87 0.13
C ALA A 4 7.65 -22.02 0.93
N GLU A 5 6.38 -22.42 0.91
CA GLU A 5 5.34 -21.72 1.67
C GLU A 5 5.63 -21.79 3.16
N PRO A 6 5.45 -20.69 3.92
CA PRO A 6 5.63 -20.73 5.36
C PRO A 6 4.62 -21.71 5.98
N PRO A 7 5.04 -22.62 6.87
CA PRO A 7 4.10 -23.52 7.54
C PRO A 7 3.04 -22.71 8.31
N GLY A 8 1.77 -22.95 8.00
CA GLY A 8 0.63 -22.32 8.71
C GLY A 8 0.05 -21.07 8.07
N THR A 9 0.53 -20.62 6.90
CA THR A 9 -0.19 -19.57 6.14
C THR A 9 -1.44 -20.15 5.49
N PRO A 10 -2.63 -19.56 5.66
CA PRO A 10 -3.88 -20.08 5.08
C PRO A 10 -4.00 -19.85 3.56
N TYR A 11 -2.95 -19.34 2.92
CA TYR A 11 -2.92 -18.97 1.51
C TYR A 11 -1.59 -19.35 0.86
N SER A 12 -1.63 -19.63 -0.44
CA SER A 12 -0.47 -19.96 -1.26
C SER A 12 0.16 -18.70 -1.87
N TYR A 13 1.46 -18.75 -2.18
CA TYR A 13 2.12 -17.67 -2.94
C TYR A 13 1.49 -17.48 -4.33
N ALA A 14 1.03 -18.57 -4.94
CA ALA A 14 0.28 -18.52 -6.18
C ALA A 14 -1.02 -17.70 -6.05
N ALA A 15 -1.73 -17.80 -4.92
CA ALA A 15 -2.93 -17.02 -4.67
C ALA A 15 -2.65 -15.53 -4.43
N LEU A 16 -1.42 -15.19 -4.02
CA LEU A 16 -0.98 -13.81 -3.85
C LEU A 16 -0.49 -13.16 -5.15
N GLY A 17 -0.03 -13.98 -6.11
CA GLY A 17 0.57 -13.52 -7.37
C GLY A 17 2.06 -13.17 -7.27
N ASP A 18 2.67 -13.41 -6.12
CA ASP A 18 4.06 -13.12 -5.81
C ASP A 18 4.51 -14.01 -4.64
N GLY A 19 5.81 -14.11 -4.38
CA GLY A 19 6.39 -15.07 -3.45
C GLY A 19 7.40 -14.50 -2.48
N GLY A 20 7.74 -15.28 -1.46
CA GLY A 20 8.78 -14.93 -0.50
C GLY A 20 8.35 -13.82 0.48
N PRO A 21 9.32 -13.02 0.99
CA PRO A 21 9.05 -12.08 2.07
C PRO A 21 8.13 -10.91 1.67
N TRP A 22 8.10 -10.49 0.40
CA TRP A 22 7.32 -9.32 -0.06
C TRP A 22 5.83 -9.41 0.23
N VAL A 23 5.29 -10.63 0.22
CA VAL A 23 3.86 -10.88 0.43
C VAL A 23 3.55 -11.57 1.75
N ALA A 24 4.57 -11.92 2.55
CA ALA A 24 4.42 -12.77 3.73
C ALA A 24 3.42 -12.22 4.76
N ALA A 25 3.39 -10.90 4.93
CA ALA A 25 2.54 -10.20 5.90
C ALA A 25 1.33 -9.47 5.29
N LEU A 26 1.04 -9.65 3.98
CA LEU A 26 -0.03 -8.90 3.34
C LEU A 26 -1.41 -9.19 3.93
N ALA A 27 -1.76 -10.47 4.12
CA ALA A 27 -3.05 -10.82 4.69
C ALA A 27 -3.22 -10.32 6.13
N GLN A 28 -2.14 -10.34 6.92
CA GLN A 28 -2.13 -9.81 8.29
C GLN A 28 -2.43 -8.31 8.29
N ALA A 29 -1.79 -7.54 7.40
CA ALA A 29 -2.03 -6.11 7.28
C ALA A 29 -3.46 -5.78 6.86
N TRP A 30 -4.00 -6.48 5.85
CA TRP A 30 -5.39 -6.27 5.41
C TRP A 30 -6.41 -6.73 6.46
N SER A 31 -6.13 -7.80 7.21
CA SER A 31 -6.95 -8.22 8.34
C SER A 31 -6.98 -7.14 9.43
N ALA A 32 -5.85 -6.52 9.74
CA ALA A 32 -5.78 -5.42 10.70
C ALA A 32 -6.53 -4.16 10.23
N VAL A 33 -6.62 -3.93 8.92
CA VAL A 33 -7.45 -2.86 8.35
C VAL A 33 -8.94 -3.20 8.44
N ALA A 34 -9.30 -4.47 8.25
CA ALA A 34 -10.68 -4.95 8.36
C ALA A 34 -11.19 -4.93 9.81
N ASP A 35 -10.30 -5.15 10.78
CA ASP A 35 -10.58 -5.06 12.21
C ASP A 35 -9.56 -4.17 12.95
N PRO A 36 -9.69 -2.82 12.86
CA PRO A 36 -8.75 -1.90 13.50
C PRO A 36 -8.77 -1.94 15.03
N GLN A 37 -9.79 -2.56 15.63
CA GLN A 37 -9.92 -2.73 17.08
C GLN A 37 -9.38 -4.10 17.53
N GLY A 38 -9.12 -5.00 16.60
CA GLY A 38 -8.56 -6.31 16.85
C GLY A 38 -7.13 -6.26 17.37
N ALA A 39 -6.73 -7.30 18.10
CA ALA A 39 -5.38 -7.46 18.61
C ALA A 39 -4.44 -7.98 17.50
N HIS A 40 -4.18 -7.15 16.49
CA HIS A 40 -3.25 -7.47 15.41
C HIS A 40 -1.85 -6.97 15.74
N LEU A 41 -0.90 -7.90 15.83
CA LEU A 41 0.51 -7.56 15.95
C LEU A 41 1.07 -7.19 14.57
N PRO A 42 2.03 -6.24 14.47
CA PRO A 42 2.79 -6.06 13.24
C PRO A 42 3.67 -7.29 12.98
N PRO A 43 4.20 -7.43 11.74
CA PRO A 43 5.34 -8.30 11.49
C PRO A 43 6.52 -7.93 12.41
N PRO A 44 7.48 -8.84 12.63
CA PRO A 44 8.66 -8.53 13.42
C PRO A 44 9.35 -7.23 13.03
N ASP A 45 9.50 -6.32 13.99
CA ASP A 45 10.20 -5.06 13.76
C ASP A 45 11.69 -5.34 13.49
N PRO A 46 12.23 -4.88 12.33
CA PRO A 46 13.60 -5.17 11.94
C PRO A 46 14.65 -4.52 12.86
N LEU A 47 14.35 -3.41 13.54
CA LEU A 47 15.29 -2.81 14.51
C LEU A 47 15.34 -3.59 15.82
N ILE A 48 14.21 -4.13 16.27
CA ILE A 48 14.16 -4.95 17.50
C ILE A 48 14.88 -6.29 17.26
N MET A 49 14.75 -6.86 16.05
CA MET A 49 15.44 -8.11 15.71
C MET A 49 16.96 -7.95 15.68
N ARG A 50 17.46 -6.78 15.29
CA ARG A 50 18.91 -6.47 15.31
C ARG A 50 19.50 -6.59 16.71
N GLU A 51 18.80 -6.08 17.73
CA GLU A 51 19.29 -6.06 19.12
C GLU A 51 19.42 -7.47 19.72
N ARG A 52 18.79 -8.48 19.11
CA ARG A 52 18.74 -9.86 19.61
C ARG A 52 19.76 -10.81 19.01
N THR A 53 20.42 -10.46 17.90
CA THR A 53 21.35 -11.36 17.20
C THR A 53 22.78 -10.86 17.23
N ASP A 54 23.65 -11.63 17.87
CA ASP A 54 25.09 -11.46 17.96
C ASP A 54 25.77 -11.76 16.61
N GLY A 55 25.52 -10.91 15.59
CA GLY A 55 26.27 -10.91 14.33
C GLY A 55 25.58 -11.50 13.09
N ALA A 56 25.60 -10.69 12.04
CA ALA A 56 25.81 -11.07 10.64
C ALA A 56 24.79 -11.93 9.85
N SER A 57 23.57 -12.17 10.32
CA SER A 57 22.49 -12.55 9.38
C SER A 57 21.90 -11.30 8.73
N ASP A 58 21.94 -11.23 7.39
CA ASP A 58 21.25 -10.19 6.64
C ASP A 58 19.74 -10.36 6.82
N HIS A 59 19.15 -9.57 7.73
CA HIS A 59 17.71 -9.52 8.04
C HIS A 59 16.89 -8.87 6.90
N LEU A 60 17.33 -9.04 5.64
CA LEU A 60 16.68 -8.46 4.48
C LEU A 60 15.28 -9.02 4.28
N GLY A 61 15.09 -10.32 4.50
CA GLY A 61 13.77 -10.96 4.38
C GLY A 61 12.75 -10.40 5.37
N GLU A 62 13.15 -10.22 6.63
CA GLU A 62 12.30 -9.66 7.67
C GLU A 62 11.99 -8.18 7.40
N ARG A 63 12.99 -7.40 6.96
CA ARG A 63 12.80 -6.00 6.54
C ARG A 63 11.78 -5.91 5.39
N ILE A 64 11.93 -6.76 4.38
CA ILE A 64 10.99 -6.82 3.26
C ILE A 64 9.59 -7.20 3.74
N ALA A 65 9.45 -8.24 4.58
CA ALA A 65 8.16 -8.66 5.10
C ALA A 65 7.49 -7.59 5.96
N TYR A 66 8.27 -6.79 6.68
CA TYR A 66 7.79 -5.66 7.46
C TYR A 66 7.30 -4.49 6.59
N TRP A 67 8.02 -4.15 5.52
CA TRP A 67 7.74 -2.97 4.70
C TRP A 67 6.88 -3.22 3.47
N GLY A 68 6.81 -4.46 2.96
CA GLY A 68 5.96 -4.82 1.82
C GLY A 68 4.49 -4.40 2.02
N PRO A 69 3.83 -4.79 3.12
CA PRO A 69 2.43 -4.44 3.33
C PRO A 69 2.19 -2.94 3.47
N PHE A 70 3.13 -2.19 4.05
CA PHE A 70 3.04 -0.73 4.16
C PHE A 70 2.79 -0.10 2.79
N PHE A 71 3.58 -0.49 1.78
CA PHE A 71 3.44 -0.01 0.41
C PHE A 71 2.08 -0.36 -0.19
N HIS A 72 1.66 -1.61 -0.06
CA HIS A 72 0.37 -2.03 -0.60
C HIS A 72 -0.82 -1.26 -0.01
N LEU A 73 -0.77 -0.97 1.30
CA LEU A 73 -1.78 -0.20 1.99
C LEU A 73 -1.84 1.27 1.52
N VAL A 74 -0.69 1.94 1.43
CA VAL A 74 -0.68 3.37 1.04
C VAL A 74 -0.94 3.56 -0.45
N VAL A 75 -0.46 2.65 -1.30
CA VAL A 75 -0.63 2.74 -2.75
C VAL A 75 -2.03 2.30 -3.17
N PHE A 76 -2.41 1.06 -2.85
CA PHE A 76 -3.67 0.48 -3.33
C PHE A 76 -4.82 0.68 -2.37
N GLY A 77 -4.56 0.89 -1.09
CA GLY A 77 -5.61 1.20 -0.11
C GLY A 77 -6.00 2.68 -0.14
N MET A 78 -5.03 3.57 0.06
CA MET A 78 -5.27 5.02 0.05
C MET A 78 -5.38 5.60 -1.37
N GLY A 79 -4.99 4.84 -2.40
CA GLY A 79 -4.90 5.33 -3.77
C GLY A 79 -3.85 6.43 -3.91
N TRP A 80 -2.79 6.44 -3.09
CA TRP A 80 -1.76 7.48 -3.15
C TRP A 80 -0.82 7.24 -4.32
N ARG A 81 -0.72 8.25 -5.19
CA ARG A 81 0.18 8.23 -6.35
C ARG A 81 1.59 8.69 -6.01
N ARG A 82 1.69 9.52 -4.98
CA ARG A 82 2.89 10.03 -4.36
C ARG A 82 2.82 9.67 -2.88
N PRO A 83 3.13 8.41 -2.51
CA PRO A 83 3.01 8.00 -1.12
C PRO A 83 3.95 8.82 -0.21
N ASP A 84 5.03 9.37 -0.75
CA ASP A 84 5.99 10.24 -0.07
C ASP A 84 5.31 11.52 0.38
N LEU A 85 4.59 12.19 -0.52
CA LEU A 85 3.76 13.34 -0.20
C LEU A 85 2.61 12.97 0.75
N GLY A 86 1.99 11.80 0.54
CA GLY A 86 0.91 11.31 1.38
C GLY A 86 1.35 11.15 2.84
N ILE A 87 2.48 10.48 3.05
CA ILE A 87 3.10 10.25 4.36
C ILE A 87 3.54 11.57 4.98
N GLU A 88 4.22 12.45 4.23
CA GLU A 88 4.66 13.74 4.73
C GLU A 88 3.48 14.58 5.21
N ARG A 89 2.46 14.75 4.38
CA ARG A 89 1.30 15.60 4.71
C ARG A 89 0.47 14.98 5.84
N TRP A 90 0.35 13.65 5.88
CA TRP A 90 -0.26 12.96 7.00
C TRP A 90 0.52 13.17 8.31
N HIS A 91 1.86 13.15 8.24
CA HIS A 91 2.73 13.45 9.37
C HIS A 91 2.58 14.89 9.86
N GLU A 92 2.53 15.86 8.94
CA GLU A 92 2.31 17.28 9.26
C GLU A 92 0.94 17.55 9.90
N LEU A 93 -0.06 16.71 9.64
CA LEU A 93 -1.37 16.74 10.30
C LEU A 93 -1.36 16.08 11.70
N GLY A 94 -0.23 15.62 12.21
CA GLY A 94 -0.12 14.94 13.51
C GLY A 94 -0.51 13.46 13.47
N GLN A 95 -0.45 12.83 12.29
CA GLN A 95 -0.77 11.41 12.07
C GLN A 95 -2.17 11.01 12.60
N PRO A 96 -3.26 11.64 12.11
CA PRO A 96 -4.63 11.26 12.49
C PRO A 96 -4.95 9.82 12.10
N THR A 97 -5.81 9.16 12.87
CA THR A 97 -6.16 7.72 12.75
C THR A 97 -7.63 7.47 12.43
N ASP A 98 -8.39 8.48 11.99
CA ASP A 98 -9.81 8.32 11.65
C ASP A 98 -10.04 7.41 10.43
N HIS A 99 -8.98 7.09 9.69
CA HIS A 99 -9.02 6.14 8.58
C HIS A 99 -8.44 4.80 9.03
N PRO A 100 -9.12 3.66 8.82
CA PRO A 100 -8.63 2.33 9.24
C PRO A 100 -7.20 2.03 8.80
N ILE A 101 -6.88 2.28 7.52
CA ILE A 101 -5.51 2.11 7.01
C ILE A 101 -4.52 3.02 7.74
N LEU A 102 -4.85 4.29 8.02
CA LEU A 102 -3.94 5.20 8.71
C LEU A 102 -3.79 4.83 10.19
N ALA A 103 -4.80 4.22 10.81
CA ALA A 103 -4.70 3.66 12.15
C ALA A 103 -3.68 2.51 12.20
N VAL A 104 -3.77 1.55 11.28
CA VAL A 104 -2.78 0.47 11.14
C VAL A 104 -1.41 1.06 10.81
N VAL A 105 -1.34 2.01 9.87
CA VAL A 105 -0.07 2.63 9.47
C VAL A 105 0.62 3.32 10.64
N LYS A 106 -0.14 4.07 11.45
CA LYS A 106 0.38 4.68 12.69
C LYS A 106 0.83 3.65 13.70
N GLY A 107 0.01 2.63 13.94
CA GLY A 107 0.27 1.62 14.96
C GLY A 107 1.54 0.82 14.67
N TRP A 108 1.79 0.50 13.40
CA TRP A 108 2.89 -0.39 13.01
C TRP A 108 4.13 0.38 12.54
N TRP A 109 3.97 1.47 11.77
CA TRP A 109 5.09 2.18 11.14
C TRP A 109 5.18 3.66 11.55
N GLY A 110 4.32 4.14 12.45
CA GLY A 110 4.22 5.57 12.79
C GLY A 110 5.51 6.18 13.30
N HIS A 111 6.30 5.43 14.08
CA HIS A 111 7.61 5.86 14.60
C HIS A 111 8.73 5.88 13.55
N TYR A 112 8.52 5.21 12.41
CA TYR A 112 9.45 5.16 11.29
C TYR A 112 9.18 6.19 10.20
N VAL A 113 8.15 7.03 10.34
CA VAL A 113 7.82 8.04 9.33
C VAL A 113 9.00 8.95 8.96
N PRO A 114 9.81 9.47 9.92
CA PRO A 114 11.00 10.23 9.58
C PRO A 114 12.01 9.44 8.72
N ASP A 115 12.17 8.13 8.96
CA ASP A 115 13.07 7.27 8.20
C ASP A 115 12.55 7.01 6.79
N VAL A 116 11.24 6.78 6.64
CA VAL A 116 10.60 6.62 5.33
C VAL A 116 10.77 7.89 4.49
N LEU A 117 10.55 9.06 5.09
CA LEU A 117 10.69 10.35 4.40
C LEU A 117 12.15 10.69 4.10
N ALA A 118 13.08 10.34 4.99
CA ALA A 118 14.51 10.43 4.72
C ALA A 118 14.92 9.53 3.54
N TRP A 119 14.43 8.29 3.48
CA TRP A 119 14.70 7.40 2.35
C TRP A 119 14.07 7.92 1.05
N ALA A 120 12.81 8.38 1.07
CA ALA A 120 12.14 8.98 -0.08
C ALA A 120 12.89 10.21 -0.62
N ALA A 121 13.51 11.01 0.26
CA ALA A 121 14.35 12.15 -0.14
C ALA A 121 15.65 11.78 -0.84
N ASN A 122 16.13 10.55 -0.66
CA ASN A 122 17.39 10.06 -1.23
C ASN A 122 17.18 9.04 -2.35
N SER A 123 15.94 8.64 -2.64
CA SER A 123 15.64 7.53 -3.54
C SER A 123 14.59 7.92 -4.59
N PRO A 124 14.94 7.94 -5.89
CA PRO A 124 13.95 8.14 -6.95
C PRO A 124 13.00 6.94 -7.07
N TYR A 125 13.32 5.80 -6.44
CA TYR A 125 12.54 4.56 -6.50
C TYR A 125 11.24 4.61 -5.72
N PHE A 126 11.13 5.53 -4.76
CA PHE A 126 9.86 5.83 -4.09
C PHE A 126 8.79 6.34 -5.09
N LEU A 127 9.20 6.84 -6.26
CA LEU A 127 8.35 7.44 -7.28
C LEU A 127 8.01 6.52 -8.48
N LEU A 128 8.66 5.35 -8.58
CA LEU A 128 8.68 4.54 -9.81
C LEU A 128 7.38 3.76 -10.10
N GLU A 129 6.47 3.62 -9.13
CA GLU A 129 5.11 3.13 -9.39
C GLU A 129 4.32 4.02 -10.37
N ASN A 130 4.81 5.24 -10.64
CA ASN A 130 4.28 6.11 -11.68
C ASN A 130 4.24 5.49 -13.08
N GLN A 131 5.08 4.50 -13.37
CA GLN A 131 5.08 3.84 -14.67
C GLN A 131 3.92 2.86 -14.88
N TYR A 132 3.43 2.18 -13.83
CA TYR A 132 2.47 1.08 -13.98
C TYR A 132 0.99 1.50 -13.92
N LEU A 133 0.65 2.59 -13.22
CA LEU A 133 -0.73 3.15 -13.25
C LEU A 133 -0.91 4.27 -14.32
N GLY A 134 -0.04 4.34 -15.33
CA GLY A 134 -0.29 5.11 -16.56
C GLY A 134 -0.33 6.64 -16.46
N ALA A 135 0.32 7.27 -15.45
CA ALA A 135 0.25 8.73 -15.27
C ALA A 135 1.53 9.44 -15.74
N ARG A 136 1.39 10.55 -16.46
CA ARG A 136 2.50 11.49 -16.73
C ARG A 136 2.91 12.15 -15.42
N HIS A 137 4.21 12.19 -15.14
CA HIS A 137 4.79 12.84 -13.97
C HIS A 137 4.41 14.34 -13.96
N PRO A 138 3.64 14.84 -12.98
CA PRO A 138 3.47 16.28 -12.84
C PRO A 138 4.76 16.80 -12.21
N SER A 139 5.63 17.36 -13.03
CA SER A 139 6.91 17.97 -12.64
C SER A 139 6.67 19.40 -12.14
N SER A 140 5.88 19.56 -11.08
CA SER A 140 5.69 20.85 -10.43
C SER A 140 6.59 20.92 -9.19
N ASP A 141 7.33 22.02 -9.01
CA ASP A 141 8.17 22.26 -7.82
C ASP A 141 7.34 22.27 -6.52
N ARG A 142 6.02 22.46 -6.60
CA ARG A 142 5.10 22.45 -5.45
C ARG A 142 4.80 21.04 -4.91
N ASP A 143 5.21 20.00 -5.64
CA ASP A 143 4.93 18.59 -5.31
C ASP A 143 6.21 17.81 -5.00
N GLN A 144 7.23 18.51 -4.51
CA GLN A 144 8.41 17.90 -3.91
C GLN A 144 8.18 17.74 -2.40
N ILE A 145 8.68 16.63 -1.83
CA ILE A 145 8.74 16.52 -0.37
C ILE A 145 9.66 17.60 0.21
N ASN A 146 9.43 17.97 1.45
CA ASN A 146 10.17 19.05 2.10
C ASN A 146 11.69 18.72 2.17
N PRO A 147 12.58 19.64 1.72
CA PRO A 147 14.02 19.44 1.79
C PRO A 147 14.58 19.13 3.19
N LYS A 148 13.83 19.46 4.26
CA LYS A 148 14.19 19.10 5.64
C LYS A 148 14.45 17.59 5.81
N TRP A 149 13.80 16.73 5.03
CA TRP A 149 14.01 15.28 5.11
C TRP A 149 15.34 14.85 4.52
N LEU A 150 15.82 15.54 3.49
CA LEU A 150 17.18 15.37 2.96
C LEU A 150 18.23 15.87 3.97
N GLU A 151 17.93 16.93 4.71
CA GLU A 151 18.82 17.35 5.80
C GLU A 151 18.82 16.35 6.97
N ALA A 152 17.64 15.86 7.35
CA ALA A 152 17.50 14.86 8.41
C ALA A 152 18.24 13.56 8.05
N SER A 153 18.16 13.13 6.80
CA SER A 153 18.86 11.92 6.31
C SER A 153 20.38 12.03 6.36
N ARG A 154 20.94 13.26 6.36
CA ARG A 154 22.37 13.51 6.52
C ARG A 154 22.81 13.51 8.00
N ARG A 155 21.88 13.81 8.92
CA ARG A 155 22.13 13.85 10.36
C ARG A 155 21.96 12.48 11.02
N ASP A 156 21.11 11.63 10.47
CA ASP A 156 20.82 10.29 10.97
C ASP A 156 20.87 9.27 9.82
N SER A 157 21.66 8.20 9.98
CA SER A 157 21.81 7.12 9.01
C SER A 157 20.90 5.92 9.27
N ARG A 158 20.01 5.98 10.27
CA ARG A 158 19.07 4.90 10.61
C ARG A 158 18.22 4.46 9.43
N TRP A 159 17.73 5.40 8.62
CA TRP A 159 16.99 5.09 7.40
C TRP A 159 17.79 4.20 6.43
N MET A 160 19.11 4.39 6.34
CA MET A 160 19.98 3.60 5.45
C MET A 160 20.13 2.17 5.94
N TYR A 161 20.05 1.94 7.26
CA TYR A 161 19.99 0.58 7.80
C TYR A 161 18.64 -0.09 7.49
N ILE A 162 17.54 0.64 7.64
CA ILE A 162 16.19 0.11 7.41
C ILE A 162 15.98 -0.18 5.92
N PHE A 163 16.31 0.78 5.04
CA PHE A 163 15.95 0.72 3.63
C PHE A 163 17.11 0.37 2.68
N GLY A 164 18.35 0.44 3.16
CA GLY A 164 19.53 0.34 2.30
C GLY A 164 19.74 1.61 1.46
N SER A 165 20.62 1.49 0.46
CA SER A 165 20.78 2.52 -0.57
C SER A 165 19.95 2.15 -1.81
N GLY A 166 19.16 3.08 -2.34
CA GLY A 166 18.35 2.84 -3.54
C GLY A 166 17.13 1.95 -3.26
N ASP A 167 16.97 0.88 -4.06
CA ASP A 167 15.87 -0.12 -3.96
C ASP A 167 16.40 -1.50 -3.53
N THR A 168 17.16 -1.55 -2.43
CA THR A 168 17.76 -2.81 -1.94
C THR A 168 16.71 -3.87 -1.58
N MET A 169 15.53 -3.44 -1.14
CA MET A 169 14.42 -4.32 -0.80
C MET A 169 13.55 -4.69 -2.00
N HIS A 170 13.76 -4.11 -3.19
CA HIS A 170 12.93 -4.34 -4.37
C HIS A 170 11.43 -4.15 -4.12
N LEU A 171 11.04 -3.24 -3.21
CA LEU A 171 9.62 -3.07 -2.85
C LEU A 171 8.81 -2.58 -4.05
N SER A 172 9.44 -1.76 -4.91
CA SER A 172 8.78 -1.18 -6.07
C SER A 172 8.43 -2.21 -7.14
N SER A 173 9.27 -3.21 -7.39
CA SER A 173 9.00 -4.25 -8.39
C SER A 173 7.94 -5.24 -7.90
N HIS A 174 7.90 -5.52 -6.60
CA HIS A 174 6.96 -6.46 -5.98
C HIS A 174 5.60 -5.85 -5.64
N ALA A 175 5.50 -4.52 -5.58
CA ALA A 175 4.23 -3.82 -5.42
C ALA A 175 3.35 -3.84 -6.70
N THR A 176 3.84 -4.36 -7.83
CA THR A 176 3.06 -4.40 -9.10
C THR A 176 1.99 -5.49 -9.14
N THR A 177 1.98 -6.40 -8.18
CA THR A 177 1.10 -7.58 -8.16
C THR A 177 -0.40 -7.22 -8.25
N PRO A 178 -0.94 -6.22 -7.54
CA PRO A 178 -2.35 -5.82 -7.64
C PRO A 178 -2.79 -5.27 -9.00
N VAL A 179 -1.85 -4.81 -9.84
CA VAL A 179 -2.13 -4.24 -11.17
C VAL A 179 -1.72 -5.17 -12.32
N SER A 180 -1.10 -6.29 -11.99
CA SER A 180 -0.67 -7.28 -12.97
C SER A 180 -1.89 -8.00 -13.57
N THR A 181 -1.95 -8.12 -14.89
CA THR A 181 -3.03 -8.85 -15.56
C THR A 181 -2.83 -10.35 -15.41
N SER A 182 -3.87 -11.05 -14.95
CA SER A 182 -3.98 -12.51 -15.10
C SER A 182 -4.40 -12.84 -16.53
N SER A 183 -3.99 -14.00 -17.05
CA SER A 183 -4.43 -14.50 -18.36
C SER A 183 -5.93 -14.84 -18.40
N GLU A 184 -6.54 -15.05 -17.24
CA GLU A 184 -7.97 -15.31 -17.10
C GLU A 184 -8.57 -14.39 -16.02
N PRO A 185 -9.73 -13.75 -16.27
CA PRO A 185 -10.43 -12.98 -15.26
C PRO A 185 -10.93 -13.92 -14.18
N THR A 186 -10.42 -13.73 -12.96
CA THR A 186 -10.80 -14.51 -11.78
C THR A 186 -11.65 -13.68 -10.82
N SER A 187 -12.39 -12.72 -11.36
CA SER A 187 -13.19 -11.78 -10.58
C SER A 187 -14.68 -11.89 -10.91
N HIS A 188 -15.51 -11.66 -9.90
CA HIS A 188 -16.96 -11.58 -10.03
C HIS A 188 -17.43 -10.24 -9.48
N LEU A 189 -18.05 -9.42 -10.34
CA LEU A 189 -18.66 -8.16 -9.96
C LEU A 189 -20.18 -8.32 -9.85
N THR A 190 -20.74 -8.02 -8.69
CA THR A 190 -22.19 -7.96 -8.47
C THR A 190 -22.61 -6.56 -8.11
N THR A 191 -23.52 -5.96 -8.87
CA THR A 191 -24.10 -4.64 -8.55
C THR A 191 -25.37 -4.83 -7.74
N GLY A 192 -25.51 -4.07 -6.65
CA GLY A 192 -26.79 -3.90 -5.97
C GLY A 192 -27.75 -3.04 -6.79
N PRO A 193 -28.95 -2.73 -6.26
CA PRO A 193 -29.90 -1.84 -6.92
C PRO A 193 -29.26 -0.48 -7.25
N ASP A 194 -29.51 0.04 -8.45
CA ASP A 194 -28.90 1.27 -9.00
C ASP A 194 -28.99 2.48 -8.06
N GLU A 195 -30.08 2.58 -7.28
CA GLU A 195 -30.30 3.67 -6.31
C GLU A 195 -29.25 3.71 -5.19
N SER A 196 -28.63 2.57 -4.88
CA SER A 196 -27.66 2.45 -3.78
C SER A 196 -26.22 2.77 -4.18
N ALA A 197 -25.91 2.79 -5.50
CA ALA A 197 -24.56 2.95 -6.02
C ALA A 197 -23.54 1.97 -5.38
N ARG A 198 -23.94 0.72 -5.09
CA ARG A 198 -23.10 -0.28 -4.43
C ARG A 198 -22.81 -1.48 -5.31
N ALA A 199 -21.57 -1.92 -5.32
CA ALA A 199 -21.18 -3.18 -5.94
C ALA A 199 -20.25 -3.97 -5.02
N VAL A 200 -20.11 -5.26 -5.31
CA VAL A 200 -19.16 -6.16 -4.65
C VAL A 200 -18.27 -6.76 -5.73
N LEU A 201 -16.96 -6.61 -5.59
CA LEU A 201 -15.95 -7.25 -6.43
C LEU A 201 -15.30 -8.38 -5.61
N VAL A 202 -15.45 -9.62 -6.04
CA VAL A 202 -14.82 -10.79 -5.43
C VAL A 202 -13.76 -11.33 -6.37
N CYS A 203 -12.50 -11.38 -5.94
CA CYS A 203 -11.38 -11.93 -6.71
C CYS A 203 -10.89 -13.25 -6.10
N GLU A 204 -10.55 -14.23 -6.93
CA GLU A 204 -9.95 -15.49 -6.47
C GLU A 204 -8.53 -15.28 -5.90
N THR A 205 -7.77 -14.34 -6.49
CA THR A 205 -6.38 -14.07 -6.13
C THR A 205 -6.15 -12.59 -5.80
N TYR A 206 -5.06 -12.31 -5.09
CA TYR A 206 -4.60 -10.95 -4.84
C TYR A 206 -3.90 -10.35 -6.06
N GLN A 207 -3.44 -11.18 -6.99
CA GLN A 207 -2.93 -10.68 -8.26
C GLN A 207 -4.05 -9.98 -9.04
N GLY A 208 -3.78 -8.78 -9.53
CA GLY A 208 -4.66 -8.09 -10.47
C GLY A 208 -5.97 -7.51 -9.90
N TRP A 209 -6.27 -7.66 -8.60
CA TRP A 209 -7.56 -7.18 -8.06
C TRP A 209 -7.78 -5.67 -8.29
N TYR A 210 -6.71 -4.86 -8.24
CA TYR A 210 -6.80 -3.43 -8.44
C TYR A 210 -6.96 -3.09 -9.94
N HIS A 211 -6.34 -3.88 -10.82
CA HIS A 211 -6.59 -3.80 -12.26
C HIS A 211 -8.07 -4.11 -12.58
N GLU A 212 -8.61 -5.21 -12.06
CA GLU A 212 -10.03 -5.58 -12.20
C GLU A 212 -10.96 -4.46 -11.70
N LEU A 213 -10.68 -3.90 -10.51
CA LEU A 213 -11.41 -2.74 -9.99
C LEU A 213 -11.32 -1.53 -10.92
N SER A 214 -10.13 -1.24 -11.46
CA SER A 214 -9.91 -0.08 -12.35
C SER A 214 -10.62 -0.21 -13.70
N THR A 215 -10.88 -1.45 -14.14
CA THR A 215 -11.45 -1.77 -15.46
C THR A 215 -12.90 -2.23 -15.41
N CYS A 216 -13.51 -2.35 -14.23
CA CYS A 216 -14.88 -2.84 -14.04
C CYS A 216 -15.99 -1.97 -14.65
N GLY A 217 -15.66 -0.82 -15.26
CA GLY A 217 -16.61 0.07 -15.95
C GLY A 217 -17.50 0.90 -15.02
N LEU A 218 -17.38 0.74 -13.70
CA LEU A 218 -18.14 1.53 -12.71
C LEU A 218 -17.52 2.92 -12.53
N THR A 219 -18.17 3.94 -13.09
CA THR A 219 -17.70 5.33 -12.96
C THR A 219 -18.69 6.20 -12.18
N GLN A 220 -19.93 6.31 -12.66
CA GLN A 220 -21.01 7.04 -12.00
C GLN A 220 -22.33 6.28 -12.12
N THR A 221 -23.22 6.51 -11.15
CA THR A 221 -24.63 6.14 -11.28
C THR A 221 -25.38 7.15 -12.14
N ARG A 222 -26.61 6.79 -12.56
CA ARG A 222 -27.51 7.69 -13.29
C ARG A 222 -27.79 9.01 -12.57
N HIS A 223 -27.70 9.01 -11.23
CA HIS A 223 -27.92 10.19 -10.38
C HIS A 223 -26.64 10.97 -10.07
N GLY A 224 -25.52 10.64 -10.72
CA GLY A 224 -24.26 11.35 -10.54
C GLY A 224 -23.60 11.08 -9.19
N SER A 225 -23.92 9.99 -8.49
CA SER A 225 -23.16 9.50 -7.32
C SER A 225 -22.05 8.53 -7.76
N SER A 226 -20.89 8.58 -7.12
CA SER A 226 -19.82 7.58 -7.35
C SER A 226 -20.20 6.22 -6.75
N TRP A 227 -19.85 5.15 -7.46
CA TRP A 227 -20.00 3.78 -6.95
C TRP A 227 -19.13 3.56 -5.72
N LYS A 228 -19.67 2.78 -4.77
CA LYS A 228 -18.97 2.18 -3.64
C LYS A 228 -18.81 0.70 -3.92
N VAL A 229 -17.58 0.22 -4.01
CA VAL A 229 -17.28 -1.16 -4.37
C VAL A 229 -16.63 -1.84 -3.18
N ASP A 230 -17.32 -2.79 -2.56
CA ASP A 230 -16.71 -3.65 -1.55
C ASP A 230 -15.82 -4.68 -2.25
N VAL A 231 -14.53 -4.68 -1.92
CA VAL A 231 -13.54 -5.56 -2.57
C VAL A 231 -13.18 -6.69 -1.62
N PHE A 232 -13.33 -7.91 -2.10
CA PHE A 232 -12.94 -9.14 -1.43
C PHE A 232 -11.93 -9.89 -2.28
N VAL A 233 -10.87 -10.36 -1.64
CA VAL A 233 -9.91 -11.29 -2.24
C VAL A 233 -9.96 -12.56 -1.41
N LYS A 234 -10.39 -13.68 -1.99
CA LYS A 234 -10.68 -14.91 -1.23
C LYS A 234 -9.59 -15.31 -0.21
N PRO A 235 -8.28 -15.33 -0.54
CA PRO A 235 -7.25 -15.69 0.43
C PRO A 235 -7.02 -14.65 1.55
N LEU A 236 -7.47 -13.39 1.38
CA LEU A 236 -7.22 -12.29 2.32
C LEU A 236 -8.48 -11.78 3.03
N GLY A 237 -9.67 -12.05 2.48
CA GLY A 237 -10.92 -11.46 2.92
C GLY A 237 -11.17 -10.06 2.35
N TRP A 238 -11.81 -9.20 3.14
CA TRP A 238 -12.20 -7.85 2.74
C TRP A 238 -11.01 -6.89 2.72
N LEU A 239 -10.81 -6.19 1.61
CA LEU A 239 -9.73 -5.19 1.47
C LEU A 239 -10.22 -3.76 1.74
N GLY A 240 -11.53 -3.52 1.62
CA GLY A 240 -12.09 -2.19 1.83
C GLY A 240 -13.30 -1.89 0.94
N THR A 241 -13.93 -0.75 1.22
CA THR A 241 -14.93 -0.15 0.32
C THR A 241 -14.26 0.95 -0.50
N TYR A 242 -14.18 0.73 -1.80
CA TYR A 242 -13.50 1.59 -2.75
C TYR A 242 -14.45 2.52 -3.50
N ARG A 243 -13.94 3.67 -3.93
CA ARG A 243 -14.64 4.57 -4.85
C ARG A 243 -13.67 5.25 -5.80
N LEU A 244 -14.14 5.55 -7.01
CA LEU A 244 -13.38 6.27 -8.01
C LEU A 244 -13.39 7.78 -7.71
N SER A 245 -12.20 8.35 -7.56
CA SER A 245 -12.01 9.80 -7.46
C SER A 245 -12.14 10.45 -8.83
N ARG A 246 -13.03 11.42 -8.97
CA ARG A 246 -13.21 12.18 -10.23
C ARG A 246 -12.05 13.09 -10.55
N GLN A 247 -11.37 13.59 -9.51
CA GLN A 247 -10.27 14.53 -9.66
C GLN A 247 -8.99 13.83 -10.12
N THR A 248 -8.78 12.60 -9.66
CA THR A 248 -7.50 11.89 -9.83
C THR A 248 -7.62 10.66 -10.72
N GLY A 249 -8.84 10.17 -10.99
CA GLY A 249 -9.07 8.95 -11.77
C GLY A 249 -8.67 7.66 -11.06
N ALA A 250 -8.32 7.73 -9.77
CA ALA A 250 -7.87 6.57 -8.99
C ALA A 250 -8.94 6.05 -8.04
N TRP A 251 -8.91 4.75 -7.81
CA TRP A 251 -9.71 4.10 -6.79
C TRP A 251 -9.04 4.23 -5.43
N PHE A 252 -9.83 4.47 -4.39
CA PHE A 252 -9.32 4.60 -3.03
C PHE A 252 -10.38 4.19 -2.01
N SER A 253 -9.91 3.79 -0.82
CA SER A 253 -10.76 3.49 0.33
C SER A 253 -10.96 4.72 1.23
N GLY A 254 -12.12 4.81 1.87
CA GLY A 254 -12.42 5.83 2.88
C GLY A 254 -12.64 7.25 2.34
N GLN A 255 -12.30 8.27 3.16
CA GLN A 255 -12.64 9.67 2.86
C GLN A 255 -11.69 10.31 1.83
N HIS A 256 -12.23 11.15 0.92
CA HIS A 256 -11.49 11.72 -0.21
C HIS A 256 -10.36 12.65 0.26
N ARG A 257 -10.57 13.34 1.38
CA ARG A 257 -9.54 14.17 2.03
C ARG A 257 -8.25 13.40 2.34
N TRP A 258 -8.34 12.11 2.67
CA TRP A 258 -7.17 11.29 2.97
C TRP A 258 -6.47 10.83 1.69
N HIS A 259 -7.25 10.46 0.68
CA HIS A 259 -6.73 10.14 -0.66
C HIS A 259 -5.95 11.33 -1.26
N GLN A 260 -6.47 12.55 -1.14
CA GLN A 260 -5.84 13.76 -1.68
C GLN A 260 -4.44 14.06 -1.11
N LEU A 261 -4.08 13.51 0.05
CA LEU A 261 -2.75 13.73 0.62
C LEU A 261 -1.64 13.22 -0.31
N GLY A 262 -1.82 12.07 -0.94
CA GLY A 262 -0.83 11.48 -1.85
C GLY A 262 -0.95 11.94 -3.31
N TRP A 263 -1.60 13.07 -3.58
CA TRP A 263 -1.75 13.60 -4.94
C TRP A 263 -1.18 15.02 -5.07
N PRO A 264 -0.59 15.36 -6.23
CA PRO A 264 -0.21 16.73 -6.55
C PRO A 264 -1.35 17.72 -6.34
N ARG A 265 -1.05 18.91 -5.79
CA ARG A 265 -2.06 19.96 -5.64
C ARG A 265 -2.29 20.62 -7.00
N SER A 266 -3.55 20.63 -7.46
CA SER A 266 -3.98 21.37 -8.66
C SER A 266 -3.94 22.87 -8.46
#